data_AF-A0A352DMU5-F1
#
_entry.id   AF-A0A352DMU5-F1
#
_cell.length_a   1.000
_cell.length_b   1.000
_cell.length_c   1.000
_cell.angle_alpha   90.00
_cell.angle_beta   90.00
_cell.angle_gamma   90.00
#
_symmetry.space_group_name_H-M   'P 1'
#
loop_
_entity.id
_entity.type
_entity.pdbx_description
1 polymer ?
#
loop_
_entity_poly.entity_id
_entity_poly.type
_entity_poly.pdbx_seq_one_letter_code
_entity_poly.pdbx_strand_id
1 'polypeptide(L)'
;MLSERQLRAVKYYIGDVCGADPFWGDPKAYVVLNSLFFPGIRTETARALEGKRLSPEIISDTGRLVDMLASLLSAFRECSAEEDVETYRVERTMDYLLCRNLRRTVSFTSTSTAGFLRSYSDRVGIALLRFAIPEGSPCINMAAVLPEYAKTEEAEILLPPGLSLDFTTLPMPEELHAITDANGEPPEIYCKAAVSGRRSSSAEAIPLPEGGNEAGMRVYAALNAGLTPEEDDCIEYVNWKTALRGILERSAEY
;
A
#
# COMPACT_ATOMS: atom_id res chain seq x y z
N MET A 1 0.55 8.59 21.36
CA MET A 1 0.83 7.18 21.73
C MET A 1 -0.36 6.39 21.23
N LEU A 2 -0.12 5.44 20.34
CA LEU A 2 -1.19 4.73 19.65
C LEU A 2 -2.05 3.89 20.62
N SER A 3 -3.35 3.89 20.41
CA SER A 3 -4.31 2.99 21.06
C SER A 3 -4.07 1.53 20.68
N GLU A 4 -4.60 0.60 21.48
CA GLU A 4 -4.51 -0.84 21.20
C GLU A 4 -5.08 -1.22 19.82
N ARG A 5 -6.17 -0.57 19.39
CA ARG A 5 -6.78 -0.79 18.07
C ARG A 5 -5.85 -0.37 16.93
N GLN A 6 -5.22 0.81 17.06
CA GLN A 6 -4.25 1.31 16.08
C GLN A 6 -3.01 0.41 16.03
N LEU A 7 -2.44 0.05 17.19
CA LEU A 7 -1.29 -0.84 17.26
C LEU A 7 -1.58 -2.19 16.62
N ARG A 8 -2.75 -2.79 16.88
CA ARG A 8 -3.16 -4.04 16.25
C ARG A 8 -3.26 -3.91 14.72
N ALA A 9 -3.82 -2.81 14.23
CA ALA A 9 -3.95 -2.57 12.79
C ALA A 9 -2.57 -2.37 12.12
N VAL A 10 -1.66 -1.63 12.76
CA VAL A 10 -0.27 -1.45 12.31
C VAL A 10 0.46 -2.80 12.27
N LYS A 11 0.40 -3.58 13.35
CA LYS A 11 1.00 -4.93 13.44
C LYS A 11 0.49 -5.85 12.33
N TYR A 12 -0.82 -5.89 12.13
CA TYR A 12 -1.43 -6.70 11.08
C TYR A 12 -0.96 -6.28 9.68
N TYR A 13 -0.91 -4.98 9.40
CA TYR A 13 -0.45 -4.48 8.10
C TYR A 13 0.99 -4.90 7.80
N ILE A 14 1.91 -4.84 8.77
CA ILE A 14 3.32 -5.23 8.55
C ILE A 14 3.56 -6.75 8.57
N GLY A 15 2.52 -7.54 8.85
CA GLY A 15 2.57 -9.00 8.93
C GLY A 15 3.00 -9.54 10.30
N ASP A 16 3.01 -8.72 11.35
CA ASP A 16 3.16 -9.15 12.74
C ASP A 16 1.83 -9.73 13.24
N VAL A 17 1.58 -10.97 12.86
CA VAL A 17 0.31 -11.67 13.10
C VAL A 17 0.49 -12.83 14.08
N CYS A 18 -0.52 -13.06 14.91
CA CYS A 18 -0.59 -14.19 15.82
C CYS A 18 -2.00 -14.79 15.84
N GLY A 19 -2.08 -16.11 15.98
CA GLY A 19 -3.34 -16.85 16.11
C GLY A 19 -3.88 -17.43 14.80
N ALA A 20 -5.07 -18.03 14.89
CA ALA A 20 -5.71 -18.80 13.82
C ALA A 20 -6.93 -18.09 13.19
N ASP A 21 -7.15 -16.82 13.53
CA ASP A 21 -8.25 -16.04 12.96
C ASP A 21 -8.01 -15.83 11.45
N PRO A 22 -8.91 -16.26 10.55
CA PRO A 22 -8.68 -16.19 9.11
C PRO A 22 -8.46 -14.77 8.57
N PHE A 23 -9.06 -13.76 9.22
CA PHE A 23 -8.86 -12.36 8.86
C PHE A 23 -7.52 -11.86 9.40
N TRP A 24 -7.18 -12.04 10.68
CA TRP A 24 -5.93 -11.48 11.24
C TRP A 24 -4.70 -12.36 11.06
N GLY A 25 -4.85 -13.57 10.54
CA GLY A 25 -3.80 -14.58 10.49
C GLY A 25 -2.91 -14.53 9.23
N ASP A 26 -3.17 -13.64 8.28
CA ASP A 26 -2.38 -13.55 7.05
C ASP A 26 -1.16 -12.62 7.22
N PRO A 27 0.08 -13.15 7.27
CA PRO A 27 1.30 -12.33 7.39
C PRO A 27 1.59 -11.49 6.13
N LYS A 28 0.87 -11.72 5.02
CA LYS A 28 1.00 -10.98 3.76
C LYS A 28 -0.26 -10.17 3.46
N ALA A 29 -1.06 -9.83 4.48
CA ALA A 29 -2.27 -9.03 4.34
C ALA A 29 -2.08 -7.74 3.52
N TYR A 30 -0.93 -7.06 3.67
CA TYR A 30 -0.59 -5.85 2.92
C TYR A 30 -0.73 -5.99 1.40
N VAL A 31 -0.65 -7.21 0.84
CA VAL A 31 -0.86 -7.46 -0.59
C VAL A 31 -2.29 -7.10 -1.00
N VAL A 32 -3.28 -7.60 -0.25
CA VAL A 32 -4.70 -7.30 -0.48
C VAL A 32 -5.00 -5.87 -0.05
N LEU A 33 -4.56 -5.48 1.15
CA LEU A 33 -4.87 -4.17 1.72
C LEU A 33 -4.41 -3.02 0.83
N ASN A 34 -3.21 -3.11 0.25
CA ASN A 34 -2.75 -2.09 -0.69
C ASN A 34 -3.50 -2.13 -2.01
N SER A 35 -3.80 -3.33 -2.52
CA SER A 35 -4.51 -3.49 -3.79
C SER A 35 -5.88 -2.80 -3.77
N LEU A 36 -6.59 -2.83 -2.64
CA LEU A 36 -7.88 -2.16 -2.42
C LEU A 36 -7.88 -0.66 -2.77
N PHE A 37 -6.73 0.02 -2.65
CA PHE A 37 -6.63 1.45 -2.96
C PHE A 37 -6.43 1.76 -4.45
N PHE A 38 -6.07 0.78 -5.27
CA PHE A 38 -5.85 0.98 -6.71
C PHE A 38 -7.16 0.92 -7.50
N PRO A 39 -7.30 1.66 -8.61
CA PRO A 39 -8.45 1.52 -9.50
C PRO A 39 -8.39 0.20 -10.29
N GLY A 40 -9.56 -0.35 -10.61
CA GLY A 40 -9.67 -1.62 -11.34
C GLY A 40 -9.07 -2.80 -10.56
N ILE A 41 -8.66 -3.86 -11.29
CA ILE A 41 -8.08 -5.09 -10.73
C ILE A 41 -6.61 -5.33 -11.14
N ARG A 42 -5.99 -4.37 -11.82
CA ARG A 42 -4.66 -4.55 -12.42
C ARG A 42 -3.59 -4.89 -11.39
N THR A 43 -3.64 -4.26 -10.22
CA THR A 43 -2.69 -4.51 -9.14
C THR A 43 -2.85 -5.94 -8.63
N GLU A 44 -4.08 -6.38 -8.37
CA GLU A 44 -4.39 -7.76 -7.99
C GLU A 44 -3.86 -8.77 -9.01
N THR A 45 -4.10 -8.54 -10.31
CA THR A 45 -3.58 -9.38 -11.40
C THR A 45 -2.06 -9.45 -11.35
N ALA A 46 -1.37 -8.31 -11.21
CA ALA A 46 0.09 -8.28 -11.13
C ALA A 46 0.63 -9.05 -9.91
N ARG A 47 -0.01 -8.93 -8.74
CA ARG A 47 0.40 -9.67 -7.54
C ARG A 47 0.23 -11.18 -7.73
N ALA A 48 -0.90 -11.61 -8.31
CA ALA A 48 -1.15 -13.02 -8.58
C ALA A 48 -0.12 -13.61 -9.57
N LEU A 49 0.22 -12.88 -10.64
CA LEU A 49 1.26 -13.28 -11.60
C LEU A 49 2.67 -13.40 -10.98
N GLU A 50 2.95 -12.60 -9.94
CA GLU A 50 4.18 -12.69 -9.14
C GLU A 50 4.13 -13.81 -8.08
N GLY A 51 3.10 -14.67 -8.10
CA GLY A 51 2.92 -15.76 -7.13
C GLY A 51 2.48 -15.31 -5.74
N LYS A 52 1.98 -14.06 -5.60
CA LYS A 52 1.43 -13.56 -4.33
C LYS A 52 -0.04 -13.96 -4.23
N ARG A 53 -0.37 -14.69 -3.17
CA ARG A 53 -1.75 -15.07 -2.87
C ARG A 53 -2.57 -13.86 -2.45
N LEU A 54 -3.73 -13.68 -3.06
CA LEU A 54 -4.78 -12.74 -2.65
C LEU A 54 -5.70 -13.45 -1.67
N SER A 55 -5.70 -13.07 -0.39
CA SER A 55 -6.52 -13.75 0.62
C SER A 55 -7.98 -13.27 0.60
N PRO A 56 -8.95 -14.15 0.28
CA PRO A 56 -10.36 -13.78 0.25
C PRO A 56 -10.92 -13.50 1.66
N GLU A 57 -10.32 -14.08 2.70
CA GLU A 57 -10.72 -13.89 4.10
C GLU A 57 -10.62 -12.44 4.58
N ILE A 58 -9.77 -11.64 3.92
CA ILE A 58 -9.59 -10.23 4.25
C ILE A 58 -10.79 -9.39 3.81
N ILE A 59 -11.45 -9.78 2.71
CA ILE A 59 -12.59 -9.04 2.14
C ILE A 59 -13.94 -9.70 2.46
N SER A 60 -13.95 -10.93 2.99
CA SER A 60 -15.19 -11.63 3.35
C SER A 60 -15.97 -10.93 4.47
N ASP A 61 -15.28 -10.21 5.36
CA ASP A 61 -15.88 -9.38 6.41
C ASP A 61 -15.59 -7.89 6.16
N THR A 62 -16.48 -7.25 5.38
CA THR A 62 -16.36 -5.84 5.01
C THR A 62 -16.36 -4.91 6.22
N GLY A 63 -17.18 -5.19 7.25
CA GLY A 63 -17.27 -4.35 8.44
C GLY A 63 -15.95 -4.33 9.21
N ARG A 64 -15.39 -5.51 9.46
CA ARG A 64 -14.09 -5.67 10.10
C ARG A 64 -12.94 -5.07 9.28
N LEU A 65 -12.98 -5.21 7.96
CA LEU A 65 -12.02 -4.58 7.05
C LEU A 65 -12.05 -3.06 7.16
N VAL A 66 -13.24 -2.45 7.12
CA VAL A 66 -13.41 -1.00 7.30
C VAL A 66 -12.88 -0.55 8.65
N ASP A 67 -13.23 -1.24 9.74
CA ASP A 67 -12.76 -0.91 11.09
C ASP A 67 -11.24 -1.01 11.22
N MET A 68 -10.63 -2.04 10.63
CA MET A 68 -9.18 -2.22 10.62
C MET A 68 -8.49 -1.10 9.84
N LEU A 69 -8.94 -0.83 8.61
CA LEU A 69 -8.36 0.22 7.77
C LEU A 69 -8.56 1.60 8.40
N ALA A 70 -9.73 1.91 8.94
CA ALA A 70 -9.97 3.16 9.66
C ALA A 70 -9.07 3.30 10.89
N SER A 71 -8.83 2.21 11.63
CA SER A 71 -7.89 2.21 12.75
C SER A 71 -6.46 2.50 12.29
N LEU A 72 -5.99 1.85 11.22
CA LEU A 72 -4.67 2.10 10.64
C LEU A 72 -4.52 3.53 10.13
N LEU A 73 -5.51 4.02 9.38
CA LEU A 73 -5.55 5.40 8.89
C LEU A 73 -5.50 6.39 10.07
N SER A 74 -6.28 6.16 11.13
CA SER A 74 -6.27 7.04 12.31
C SER A 74 -4.92 7.12 13.02
N ALA A 75 -4.06 6.09 12.92
CA ALA A 75 -2.72 6.12 13.51
C ALA A 75 -1.83 7.22 12.90
N PHE A 76 -2.03 7.56 11.61
CA PHE A 76 -1.32 8.66 10.95
C PHE A 76 -1.71 10.05 11.46
N ARG A 77 -2.79 10.18 12.25
CA ARG A 77 -3.13 11.44 12.96
C ARG A 77 -2.25 11.69 14.18
N GLU A 78 -1.73 10.60 14.74
CA GLU A 78 -0.96 10.63 15.99
C GLU A 78 0.55 10.50 15.75
N CYS A 79 0.94 10.20 14.51
CA CYS A 79 2.33 9.99 14.12
C CYS A 79 2.70 10.93 12.97
N SER A 80 3.84 11.61 13.14
CA SER A 80 4.44 12.46 12.12
C SER A 80 5.95 12.30 12.13
N ALA A 81 6.60 12.69 11.04
CA ALA A 81 8.05 12.76 10.98
C ALA A 81 8.56 13.75 12.05
N GLU A 82 9.48 13.30 12.91
CA GLU A 82 10.08 14.13 13.97
C GLU A 82 11.17 15.07 13.44
N GLU A 83 11.71 14.75 12.26
CA GLU A 83 12.69 15.54 11.53
C GLU A 83 12.52 15.33 10.03
N ASP A 84 13.17 16.17 9.22
CA ASP A 84 13.27 15.95 7.78
C ASP A 84 13.98 14.62 7.51
N VAL A 85 13.26 13.69 6.87
CA VAL A 85 13.77 12.33 6.60
C VAL A 85 13.72 11.99 5.12
N GLU A 86 14.81 11.38 4.65
CA GLU A 86 14.91 10.80 3.32
C GLU A 86 14.72 9.29 3.40
N THR A 87 13.83 8.74 2.55
CA THR A 87 13.58 7.31 2.49
C THR A 87 13.54 6.80 1.06
N TYR A 88 13.64 5.49 0.91
CA TYR A 88 13.85 4.80 -0.35
C TYR A 88 12.77 3.75 -0.54
N ARG A 89 12.27 3.65 -1.78
CA ARG A 89 11.29 2.62 -2.15
C ARG A 89 11.48 2.22 -3.59
N VAL A 90 11.45 0.92 -3.82
CA VAL A 90 11.24 0.37 -5.15
C VAL A 90 9.74 0.20 -5.36
N GLU A 91 9.25 0.64 -6.51
CA GLU A 91 7.85 0.55 -6.89
C GLU A 91 7.71 -0.14 -8.25
N ARG A 92 6.55 -0.74 -8.55
CA ARG A 92 6.25 -1.13 -9.93
C ARG A 92 6.18 0.12 -10.79
N THR A 93 6.76 0.11 -11.99
CA THR A 93 6.70 1.25 -12.92
C THR A 93 5.25 1.73 -13.12
N MET A 94 4.30 0.81 -13.27
CA MET A 94 2.88 1.14 -13.45
C MET A 94 2.21 1.76 -12.21
N ASP A 95 2.62 1.34 -11.01
CA ASP A 95 2.10 1.89 -9.75
C ASP A 95 2.70 3.29 -9.51
N TYR A 96 3.99 3.48 -9.83
CA TYR A 96 4.64 4.79 -9.86
C TYR A 96 3.95 5.76 -10.82
N LEU A 97 3.68 5.34 -12.06
CA LEU A 97 3.05 6.19 -13.08
C LEU A 97 1.67 6.68 -12.61
N LEU A 98 0.91 5.83 -11.92
CA LEU A 98 -0.36 6.22 -11.31
C LEU A 98 -0.15 7.24 -10.19
N CYS A 99 0.77 7.00 -9.26
CA CYS A 99 1.08 7.94 -8.17
C CYS A 99 1.54 9.31 -8.72
N ARG A 100 2.38 9.31 -9.76
CA ARG A 100 2.84 10.52 -10.46
C ARG A 100 1.69 11.28 -11.10
N ASN A 101 0.81 10.59 -11.82
CA ASN A 101 -0.34 11.20 -12.48
C ASN A 101 -1.30 11.84 -11.46
N LEU A 102 -1.54 11.15 -10.34
CA LEU A 102 -2.41 11.65 -9.28
C LEU A 102 -1.72 12.65 -8.33
N ARG A 103 -0.40 12.80 -8.44
CA ARG A 103 0.46 13.59 -7.54
C ARG A 103 0.26 13.25 -6.06
N ARG A 104 0.11 11.95 -5.77
CA ARG A 104 -0.12 11.46 -4.40
C ARG A 104 0.24 9.98 -4.25
N THR A 105 0.44 9.53 -3.01
CA THR A 105 0.42 8.10 -2.69
C THR A 105 -0.97 7.53 -2.98
N VAL A 106 -1.02 6.34 -3.60
CA VAL A 106 -2.30 5.66 -3.90
C VAL A 106 -2.74 4.78 -2.74
N SER A 107 -1.84 3.90 -2.29
CA SER A 107 -2.04 3.02 -1.12
C SER A 107 -1.13 3.43 0.03
N PHE A 108 -1.20 2.70 1.14
CA PHE A 108 -0.13 2.74 2.12
C PHE A 108 1.22 2.45 1.43
N THR A 109 2.20 3.30 1.69
CA THR A 109 3.47 3.30 0.96
C THR A 109 4.59 3.10 1.96
N SER A 110 5.10 1.87 2.02
CA SER A 110 6.22 1.48 2.88
C SER A 110 7.54 1.92 2.24
N THR A 111 8.33 2.71 2.95
CA THR A 111 9.65 3.19 2.53
C THR A 111 10.68 2.84 3.59
N SER A 112 11.97 2.88 3.24
CA SER A 112 13.07 2.50 4.13
C SER A 112 14.11 3.62 4.23
N THR A 113 14.66 3.88 5.42
CA THR A 113 15.84 4.76 5.57
C THR A 113 17.16 4.03 5.24
N ALA A 114 17.16 2.71 5.07
CA ALA A 114 18.35 1.91 4.83
C ALA A 114 18.87 1.92 3.37
N GLY A 115 18.18 2.64 2.47
CA GLY A 115 18.52 2.71 1.05
C GLY A 115 17.81 1.67 0.19
N PHE A 116 18.30 1.45 -1.04
CA PHE A 116 17.80 0.40 -1.91
C PHE A 116 18.55 -0.92 -1.66
N LEU A 117 17.80 -2.03 -1.61
CA LEU A 117 18.37 -3.38 -1.76
C LEU A 117 18.94 -3.57 -3.18
N ARG A 118 19.89 -4.50 -3.29
CA ARG A 118 20.61 -4.78 -4.55
C ARG A 118 19.79 -5.54 -5.59
N SER A 119 18.76 -6.30 -5.20
CA SER A 119 17.93 -7.05 -6.13
C SER A 119 16.50 -7.20 -5.60
N TYR A 120 15.53 -7.14 -6.52
CA TYR A 120 14.10 -7.29 -6.22
C TYR A 120 13.52 -8.40 -7.09
N SER A 121 13.67 -9.64 -6.63
CA SER A 121 13.28 -10.84 -7.38
C SER A 121 11.77 -11.07 -7.49
N ASP A 122 10.95 -10.20 -6.88
CA ASP A 122 9.50 -10.41 -6.73
C ASP A 122 8.64 -9.43 -7.55
N ARG A 123 9.24 -8.64 -8.46
CA ARG A 123 8.54 -7.58 -9.22
C ARG A 123 9.06 -7.51 -10.64
N VAL A 124 8.17 -7.29 -11.59
CA VAL A 124 8.51 -7.02 -13.00
C VAL A 124 8.33 -5.52 -13.27
N GLY A 125 9.34 -4.88 -13.85
CA GLY A 125 9.36 -3.46 -14.17
C GLY A 125 9.42 -2.58 -12.92
N ILE A 126 10.60 -2.03 -12.62
CA ILE A 126 10.82 -1.28 -11.38
C ILE A 126 11.15 0.21 -11.61
N ALA A 127 10.65 1.03 -10.70
CA ALA A 127 11.01 2.43 -10.53
C ALA A 127 11.64 2.63 -9.16
N LEU A 128 12.73 3.38 -9.11
CA LEU A 128 13.43 3.75 -7.88
C LEU A 128 12.95 5.13 -7.40
N LEU A 129 12.37 5.16 -6.21
CA LEU A 129 11.83 6.39 -5.62
C LEU A 129 12.63 6.74 -4.36
N ARG A 130 13.04 8.01 -4.30
CA ARG A 130 13.58 8.65 -3.12
C ARG A 130 12.58 9.66 -2.58
N PHE A 131 12.04 9.39 -1.40
CA PHE A 131 11.06 10.23 -0.74
C PHE A 131 11.75 11.25 0.14
N ALA A 132 11.38 12.52 -0.02
CA ALA A 132 11.73 13.57 0.93
C ALA A 132 10.49 13.86 1.77
N ILE A 133 10.55 13.58 3.06
CA ILE A 133 9.45 13.68 4.01
C ILE A 133 9.83 14.77 5.03
N PRO A 134 9.29 15.99 4.90
CA PRO A 134 9.58 17.07 5.84
C PRO A 134 9.06 16.76 7.25
N GLU A 135 9.69 17.38 8.26
CA GLU A 135 9.20 17.39 9.65
C GLU A 135 7.70 17.72 9.71
N GLY A 136 6.96 17.00 10.57
CA GLY A 136 5.52 17.16 10.75
C GLY A 136 4.65 16.48 9.67
N SER A 137 5.25 15.86 8.65
CA SER A 137 4.51 15.08 7.66
C SER A 137 3.90 13.81 8.28
N PRO A 138 2.64 13.43 7.96
CA PRO A 138 2.03 12.20 8.47
C PRO A 138 2.80 10.96 8.01
N CYS A 139 3.33 10.20 8.96
CA CYS A 139 4.00 8.92 8.71
C CYS A 139 4.09 8.11 9.99
N ILE A 140 4.31 6.80 9.86
CA ILE A 140 4.56 5.90 11.00
C ILE A 140 5.98 5.37 10.88
N ASN A 141 6.85 5.75 11.82
CA ASN A 141 8.15 5.09 12.00
C ASN A 141 7.94 3.79 12.79
N MET A 142 8.11 2.64 12.14
CA MET A 142 7.77 1.34 12.73
C MET A 142 8.60 1.02 13.97
N ALA A 143 9.89 1.35 13.95
CA ALA A 143 10.78 1.12 15.08
C ALA A 143 10.42 1.99 16.31
N ALA A 144 9.80 3.15 16.08
CA ALA A 144 9.38 4.04 17.16
C ALA A 144 8.04 3.63 17.79
N VAL A 145 7.11 3.07 17.00
CA VAL A 145 5.76 2.76 17.48
C VAL A 145 5.57 1.31 17.94
N LEU A 146 6.40 0.37 17.48
CA LEU A 146 6.29 -1.04 17.82
C LEU A 146 7.34 -1.45 18.87
N PRO A 147 6.94 -1.95 20.05
CA PRO A 147 7.88 -2.37 21.10
C PRO A 147 8.83 -3.50 20.70
N GLU A 148 8.37 -4.39 19.81
CA GLU A 148 9.10 -5.59 19.36
C GLU A 148 9.04 -5.68 17.83
N TYR A 149 9.63 -4.71 17.14
CA TYR A 149 9.67 -4.73 15.67
C TYR A 149 10.74 -5.70 15.18
N ALA A 150 10.32 -6.85 14.66
CA ALA A 150 11.24 -7.92 14.22
C ALA A 150 12.11 -7.56 13.00
N LYS A 151 11.76 -6.49 12.27
CA LYS A 151 12.36 -6.08 11.00
C LYS A 151 13.12 -4.75 11.15
N THR A 152 13.81 -4.54 12.27
CA THR A 152 14.52 -3.27 12.55
C THR A 152 15.45 -2.83 11.42
N GLU A 153 16.04 -3.78 10.70
CA GLU A 153 16.91 -3.58 9.55
C GLU A 153 16.20 -3.00 8.33
N GLU A 154 14.88 -3.19 8.19
CA GLU A 154 14.09 -2.57 7.13
C GLU A 154 13.93 -1.07 7.37
N ALA A 155 14.14 -0.59 8.62
CA ALA A 155 14.07 0.80 9.03
C ALA A 155 12.85 1.52 8.41
N GLU A 156 11.69 0.87 8.54
CA GLU A 156 10.48 1.19 7.78
C GLU A 156 9.81 2.47 8.27
N ILE A 157 9.54 3.36 7.32
CA ILE A 157 8.61 4.48 7.47
C ILE A 157 7.42 4.22 6.54
N LEU A 158 6.23 4.14 7.13
CA LEU A 158 5.00 3.98 6.38
C LEU A 158 4.38 5.34 6.12
N LEU A 159 3.97 5.59 4.88
CA LEU A 159 3.21 6.77 4.46
C LEU A 159 1.73 6.39 4.23
N PRO A 160 0.78 7.26 4.59
CA PRO A 160 -0.64 7.01 4.35
C PRO A 160 -0.99 7.13 2.86
N PRO A 161 -2.08 6.50 2.40
CA PRO A 161 -2.67 6.82 1.10
C PRO A 161 -3.15 8.28 1.06
N GLY A 162 -3.10 8.90 -0.13
CA GLY A 162 -3.59 10.25 -0.37
C GLY A 162 -2.62 11.39 -0.02
N LEU A 163 -1.41 11.08 0.47
CA LEU A 163 -0.39 12.08 0.78
C LEU A 163 0.08 12.76 -0.51
N SER A 164 0.08 14.10 -0.57
CA SER A 164 0.44 14.84 -1.80
C SER A 164 1.94 14.78 -2.04
N LEU A 165 2.31 14.58 -3.31
CA LEU A 165 3.68 14.38 -3.74
C LEU A 165 4.02 15.24 -4.95
N ASP A 166 5.19 15.87 -4.90
CA ASP A 166 5.84 16.50 -6.03
C ASP A 166 6.93 15.58 -6.58
N PHE A 167 6.75 15.15 -7.83
CA PHE A 167 7.66 14.24 -8.50
C PHE A 167 8.66 14.98 -9.37
N THR A 168 9.94 14.71 -9.16
CA THR A 168 11.05 15.18 -9.99
C THR A 168 11.81 13.98 -10.52
N THR A 169 11.74 13.71 -11.83
CA THR A 169 12.56 12.66 -12.46
C THR A 169 14.02 13.12 -12.45
N LEU A 170 14.91 12.21 -12.06
CA LEU A 170 16.34 12.46 -11.95
C LEU A 170 17.10 11.60 -12.98
N PRO A 171 18.29 12.04 -13.43
CA PRO A 171 19.20 11.16 -14.17
C PRO A 171 19.53 9.92 -13.32
N MET A 172 19.48 8.73 -13.94
CA MET A 172 19.83 7.47 -13.28
C MET A 172 21.34 7.41 -13.02
N PRO A 173 21.80 7.35 -11.76
CA PRO A 173 23.20 7.10 -11.44
C PRO A 173 23.64 5.72 -11.94
N GLU A 174 24.92 5.59 -12.31
CA GLU A 174 25.46 4.36 -12.88
C GLU A 174 25.32 3.18 -11.90
N GLU A 175 25.58 3.43 -10.61
CA GLU A 175 25.48 2.44 -9.54
C GLU A 175 24.07 1.86 -9.36
N LEU A 176 23.02 2.59 -9.74
CA LEU A 176 21.64 2.13 -9.60
C LEU A 176 21.22 1.16 -10.72
N HIS A 177 21.98 1.08 -11.81
CA HIS A 177 21.73 0.08 -12.88
C HIS A 177 21.99 -1.35 -12.41
N ALA A 178 22.75 -1.53 -11.32
CA ALA A 178 22.99 -2.84 -10.72
C ALA A 178 21.76 -3.38 -9.96
N ILE A 179 20.77 -2.54 -9.66
CA ILE A 179 19.51 -2.96 -9.07
C ILE A 179 18.63 -3.50 -10.19
N THR A 180 18.19 -4.75 -10.09
CA THR A 180 17.40 -5.39 -11.15
C THR A 180 16.06 -5.91 -10.66
N ASP A 181 15.12 -5.99 -11.59
CA ASP A 181 13.81 -6.61 -11.41
C ASP A 181 13.88 -8.15 -11.52
N ALA A 182 12.72 -8.82 -11.47
CA ALA A 182 12.63 -10.28 -11.55
C ALA A 182 13.14 -10.89 -12.87
N ASN A 183 13.23 -10.10 -13.94
CA ASN A 183 13.75 -10.52 -15.24
C ASN A 183 15.24 -10.15 -15.42
N GLY A 184 15.86 -9.50 -14.43
CA GLY A 184 17.23 -9.00 -14.54
C GLY A 184 17.34 -7.66 -15.26
N GLU A 185 16.23 -6.98 -15.52
CA GLU A 185 16.20 -5.68 -16.19
C GLU A 185 16.48 -4.55 -15.19
N PRO A 186 17.25 -3.51 -15.57
CA PRO A 186 17.53 -2.36 -14.72
C PRO A 186 16.28 -1.47 -14.56
N PRO A 187 16.24 -0.58 -13.56
CA PRO A 187 15.16 0.38 -13.40
C PRO A 187 15.07 1.34 -14.59
N GLU A 188 13.85 1.59 -15.06
CA GLU A 188 13.60 2.57 -16.12
C GLU A 188 13.54 4.00 -15.58
N ILE A 189 13.30 4.14 -14.27
CA ILE A 189 12.93 5.42 -13.65
C ILE A 189 13.66 5.58 -12.33
N TYR A 190 14.29 6.75 -12.16
CA TYR A 190 14.74 7.24 -10.87
C TYR A 190 14.08 8.59 -10.58
N CYS A 191 13.45 8.72 -9.42
CA CYS A 191 12.61 9.86 -9.11
C CYS A 191 12.74 10.29 -7.65
N LYS A 192 12.78 11.61 -7.42
CA LYS A 192 12.51 12.22 -6.11
C LYS A 192 11.01 12.49 -5.96
N ALA A 193 10.39 11.96 -4.91
CA ALA A 193 9.02 12.24 -4.53
C ALA A 193 9.03 13.07 -3.23
N ALA A 194 8.84 14.39 -3.34
CA ALA A 194 8.79 15.26 -2.17
C ALA A 194 7.36 15.37 -1.64
N VAL A 195 7.17 15.15 -0.34
CA VAL A 195 5.87 15.38 0.31
C VAL A 195 5.59 16.87 0.29
N SER A 196 4.51 17.27 -0.40
CA SER A 196 4.15 18.67 -0.64
C SER A 196 2.92 19.14 0.14
N GLY A 197 2.27 18.23 0.87
CA GLY A 197 1.21 18.56 1.80
C GLY A 197 0.05 17.57 1.81
N ARG A 198 -1.09 18.06 2.28
CA ARG A 198 -2.29 17.27 2.52
C ARG A 198 -3.37 17.71 1.51
N ARG A 199 -4.06 16.75 0.93
CA ARG A 199 -5.27 17.02 0.14
C ARG A 199 -6.47 16.50 0.91
N SER A 200 -7.44 17.37 1.15
CA SER A 200 -8.76 16.95 1.60
C SER A 200 -9.45 16.16 0.50
N SER A 201 -10.10 15.06 0.87
CA SER A 201 -11.03 14.38 -0.04
C SER A 201 -12.37 15.09 -0.02
N SER A 202 -12.94 15.30 -1.20
CA SER A 202 -14.32 15.76 -1.38
C SER A 202 -15.23 14.63 -1.87
N ALA A 203 -14.84 13.37 -1.63
CA ALA A 203 -15.56 12.22 -2.16
C ALA A 203 -16.98 12.15 -1.58
N GLU A 204 -17.96 12.01 -2.47
CA GLU A 204 -19.34 11.73 -2.09
C GLU A 204 -19.44 10.35 -1.43
N ALA A 205 -20.31 10.24 -0.42
CA ALA A 205 -20.54 8.98 0.28
C ALA A 205 -21.36 8.04 -0.61
N ILE A 206 -20.66 7.10 -1.26
CA ILE A 206 -21.28 6.01 -2.01
C ILE A 206 -21.50 4.84 -1.04
N PRO A 207 -22.74 4.35 -0.86
CA PRO A 207 -22.99 3.13 -0.10
C PRO A 207 -22.20 1.96 -0.66
N LEU A 208 -21.73 1.06 0.19
CA LEU A 208 -21.11 -0.19 -0.27
C LEU A 208 -22.16 -1.02 -1.03
N PRO A 209 -21.94 -1.34 -2.31
CA PRO A 209 -22.81 -2.24 -3.06
C PRO A 209 -22.85 -3.62 -2.40
N GLU A 210 -24.06 -4.15 -2.23
CA GLU A 210 -24.29 -5.52 -1.75
C GLU A 210 -23.73 -6.52 -2.77
N GLY A 211 -23.16 -7.64 -2.30
CA GLY A 211 -22.60 -8.68 -3.17
C GLY A 211 -21.17 -8.43 -3.68
N GLY A 212 -20.68 -7.19 -3.56
CA GLY A 212 -19.41 -6.81 -4.19
C GLY A 212 -18.16 -7.40 -3.52
N ASN A 213 -18.22 -7.71 -2.22
CA ASN A 213 -17.17 -8.47 -1.54
C ASN A 213 -17.16 -9.94 -1.98
N GLU A 214 -18.33 -10.57 -2.17
CA GLU A 214 -18.42 -11.94 -2.69
C GLU A 214 -17.90 -12.02 -4.13
N ALA A 215 -18.22 -11.02 -4.96
CA ALA A 215 -17.63 -10.88 -6.30
C ALA A 215 -16.10 -10.75 -6.22
N GLY A 216 -15.59 -9.92 -5.30
CA GLY A 216 -14.15 -9.80 -5.04
C GLY A 216 -13.50 -11.13 -4.65
N MET A 217 -14.18 -11.95 -3.84
CA MET A 217 -13.68 -13.28 -3.46
C MET A 217 -13.58 -14.21 -4.68
N ARG A 218 -14.54 -14.15 -5.61
CA ARG A 218 -14.49 -14.91 -6.88
C ARG A 218 -13.37 -14.41 -7.79
N VAL A 219 -13.18 -13.09 -7.90
CA VAL A 219 -12.03 -12.49 -8.60
C VAL A 219 -10.71 -13.01 -8.03
N TYR A 220 -10.55 -13.00 -6.70
CA TYR A 220 -9.33 -13.47 -6.05
C TYR A 220 -9.11 -14.97 -6.27
N ALA A 221 -10.18 -15.78 -6.21
CA ALA A 221 -10.11 -17.21 -6.48
C ALA A 221 -9.63 -17.50 -7.92
N ALA A 222 -10.19 -16.80 -8.91
CA ALA A 222 -9.76 -16.92 -10.31
C ALA A 222 -8.29 -16.53 -10.49
N LEU A 223 -7.88 -15.36 -9.99
CA LEU A 223 -6.50 -14.89 -10.11
C LEU A 223 -5.49 -15.81 -9.40
N ASN A 224 -5.81 -16.28 -8.19
CA ASN A 224 -4.96 -17.23 -7.46
C ASN A 224 -4.82 -18.57 -8.20
N ALA A 225 -5.83 -18.97 -8.99
CA ALA A 225 -5.79 -20.16 -9.84
C ALA A 225 -5.11 -19.93 -11.20
N GLY A 226 -4.63 -18.71 -11.49
CA GLY A 226 -4.06 -18.34 -12.78
C GLY A 226 -5.11 -18.21 -13.90
N LEU A 227 -6.37 -17.99 -13.54
CA LEU A 227 -7.49 -17.84 -14.45
C LEU A 227 -7.87 -16.37 -14.63
N THR A 228 -8.47 -16.07 -15.78
CA THR A 228 -9.13 -14.77 -16.02
C THR A 228 -10.45 -14.73 -15.23
N PRO A 229 -10.67 -13.74 -14.37
CA PRO A 229 -11.95 -13.57 -13.68
C PRO A 229 -13.09 -13.24 -14.64
N GLU A 230 -14.33 -13.54 -14.23
CA GLU A 230 -15.52 -13.15 -14.99
C GLU A 230 -15.68 -11.62 -15.00
N GLU A 231 -16.17 -11.07 -16.12
CA GLU A 231 -16.29 -9.62 -16.31
C GLU A 231 -17.29 -8.99 -15.32
N ASP A 232 -18.43 -9.64 -15.09
CA ASP A 232 -19.44 -9.19 -14.14
C ASP A 232 -18.90 -9.13 -12.71
N ASP A 233 -18.16 -10.16 -12.29
CA ASP A 233 -17.47 -10.18 -10.99
C ASP A 233 -16.44 -9.05 -10.87
N CYS A 234 -15.72 -8.74 -11.95
CA CYS A 234 -14.79 -7.61 -11.98
C CYS A 234 -15.52 -6.29 -11.79
N ILE A 235 -16.65 -6.09 -12.47
CA ILE A 235 -17.45 -4.86 -12.39
C ILE A 235 -17.99 -4.67 -10.97
N GLU A 236 -18.61 -5.71 -10.40
CA GLU A 236 -19.16 -5.67 -9.04
C GLU A 236 -18.07 -5.40 -7.99
N TYR A 237 -16.95 -6.13 -8.07
CA TYR A 237 -15.82 -5.93 -7.17
C TYR A 237 -15.23 -4.51 -7.29
N VAL A 238 -15.06 -3.99 -8.50
CA VAL A 238 -14.49 -2.65 -8.72
C VAL A 238 -15.43 -1.56 -8.20
N ASN A 239 -16.74 -1.72 -8.35
CA ASN A 239 -17.73 -0.80 -7.78
C ASN A 239 -17.65 -0.80 -6.24
N TRP A 240 -17.59 -1.99 -5.64
CA TRP A 240 -17.45 -2.14 -4.18
C TRP A 240 -16.14 -1.57 -3.65
N LYS A 241 -15.02 -1.88 -4.30
CA LYS A 241 -13.70 -1.34 -3.99
C LYS A 241 -13.67 0.19 -4.08
N THR A 242 -14.40 0.76 -5.04
CA THR A 242 -14.53 2.22 -5.21
C THR A 242 -15.33 2.86 -4.08
N ALA A 243 -16.46 2.27 -3.68
CA ALA A 243 -17.24 2.72 -2.53
C ALA A 243 -16.43 2.60 -1.22
N LEU A 244 -15.71 1.49 -1.02
CA LEU A 244 -14.82 1.28 0.12
C LEU A 244 -13.77 2.39 0.23
N ARG A 245 -13.08 2.73 -0.86
CA ARG A 245 -12.13 3.85 -0.88
C ARG A 245 -12.79 5.17 -0.50
N GLY A 246 -14.00 5.45 -1.00
CA GLY A 246 -14.75 6.65 -0.64
C GLY A 246 -15.03 6.77 0.86
N ILE A 247 -15.39 5.66 1.52
CA ILE A 247 -15.58 5.61 2.98
C ILE A 247 -14.27 5.91 3.72
N LEU A 248 -13.17 5.31 3.27
CA LEU A 248 -11.86 5.45 3.90
C LEU A 248 -11.27 6.84 3.71
N GLU A 249 -11.42 7.45 2.53
CA GLU A 249 -10.95 8.81 2.26
C GLU A 249 -11.62 9.86 3.16
N ARG A 250 -12.87 9.64 3.57
CA ARG A 250 -13.54 10.50 4.58
C ARG A 250 -13.01 10.28 5.99
N SER A 251 -12.56 9.07 6.28
CA SER A 251 -11.93 8.72 7.56
C SER A 251 -10.47 9.18 7.62
N ALA A 252 -9.89 9.53 6.47
CA ALA A 252 -8.49 9.84 6.24
C ALA A 252 -8.12 11.33 6.41
N GLU A 253 -8.94 12.14 7.09
CA GLU A 253 -8.57 13.52 7.39
C GLU A 253 -7.44 13.52 8.43
N TYR A 254 -6.18 13.64 8.01
CA TYR A 254 -5.01 13.71 8.91
C TYR A 254 -4.48 15.12 8.98
#